data_AF-A0A9N9I447-F1
#
_entry.id   AF-A0A9N9I447-F1
#
_cell.length_a   1.000
_cell.length_b   1.000
_cell.length_c   1.000
_cell.angle_alpha   90.00
_cell.angle_beta   90.00
_cell.angle_gamma   90.00
#
_symmetry.space_group_name_H-M   'P 1'
#
loop_
_entity.id
_entity.type
_entity.pdbx_description
1 polymer ?
#
loop_
_entity_poly.entity_id
_entity_poly.type
_entity_poly.pdbx_seq_one_letter_code
_entity_poly.pdbx_strand_id
1 'polypeptide(L)'
;VFSDSCDLIDLFRIIPNIYQKFIQPINEGGVSMNDYSLLFDELKPHLESALDNLYSQNITPLIENQIPTWSLYLLIAAFLASYIPQSLDKRLFSREYEKRKHTRKGRKKVSNALKFNEQFTGPQASEMERIFAIFQSIHQESVVPYILLLQQTETFVASRVFTRTTPVDRKDVQSFRCNLSFNYIKQISRFVNFDILRYLDDTL
;
A
#
# COMPACT_ATOMS: atom_id res chain seq x y z
N VAL A 1 -22.59 19.47 -1.98
CA VAL A 1 -21.34 18.82 -2.47
C VAL A 1 -20.19 19.04 -1.50
N PHE A 2 -19.90 20.27 -1.06
CA PHE A 2 -18.84 20.50 -0.06
C PHE A 2 -19.25 20.22 1.40
N SER A 3 -20.52 20.38 1.77
CA SER A 3 -20.96 20.39 3.17
C SER A 3 -20.80 19.07 3.93
N ASP A 4 -20.75 17.94 3.23
CA ASP A 4 -20.93 16.64 3.87
C ASP A 4 -19.62 15.84 3.99
N SER A 5 -18.57 16.21 3.23
CA SER A 5 -17.34 15.41 3.13
C SER A 5 -16.04 16.20 2.94
N CYS A 6 -16.07 17.54 2.90
CA CYS A 6 -14.88 18.36 2.65
C CYS A 6 -14.76 19.54 3.63
N ASP A 7 -13.72 19.53 4.46
CA ASP A 7 -13.47 20.58 5.44
C ASP A 7 -12.84 21.82 4.78
N LEU A 8 -12.97 22.98 5.44
CA LEU A 8 -12.41 24.25 4.95
C LEU A 8 -10.90 24.17 4.64
N ILE A 9 -10.15 23.39 5.42
CA ILE A 9 -8.71 23.20 5.23
C ILE A 9 -8.41 22.47 3.92
N ASP A 10 -9.19 21.44 3.62
CA ASP A 10 -9.07 20.65 2.39
C ASP A 10 -9.43 21.49 1.17
N LEU A 11 -10.46 22.34 1.29
CA LEU A 11 -10.83 23.31 0.28
C LEU A 11 -9.68 24.31 -0.01
N PHE A 12 -9.07 24.89 1.02
CA PHE A 12 -7.94 25.82 0.83
C PHE A 12 -6.73 25.17 0.16
N ARG A 13 -6.52 23.86 0.36
CA ARG A 13 -5.43 23.11 -0.29
C ARG A 13 -5.65 22.92 -1.78
N ILE A 14 -6.88 22.69 -2.22
CA ILE A 14 -7.20 22.41 -3.63
C ILE A 14 -7.50 23.65 -4.45
N ILE A 15 -7.94 24.75 -3.82
CA ILE A 15 -8.30 26.02 -4.49
C ILE A 15 -7.25 26.50 -5.50
N PRO A 16 -5.93 26.53 -5.20
CA PRO A 16 -4.94 27.04 -6.16
C PRO A 16 -4.94 26.28 -7.49
N ASN A 17 -5.07 24.95 -7.45
CA ASN A 17 -5.10 24.09 -8.62
C ASN A 17 -6.44 24.22 -9.38
N ILE A 18 -7.55 24.28 -8.63
CA ILE A 18 -8.90 24.42 -9.19
C ILE A 18 -9.08 25.80 -9.85
N TYR A 19 -8.53 26.85 -9.26
CA TYR A 19 -8.62 28.22 -9.78
C TYR A 19 -7.95 28.36 -11.15
N GLN A 20 -6.81 27.71 -11.37
CA GLN A 20 -6.17 27.67 -12.69
C GLN A 20 -7.08 27.04 -13.75
N LYS A 21 -7.79 25.97 -13.38
CA LYS A 21 -8.74 25.29 -14.27
C LYS A 21 -10.02 26.08 -14.49
N PHE A 22 -10.46 26.87 -13.51
CA PHE A 22 -11.61 27.75 -13.63
C PHE A 22 -11.39 28.91 -14.61
N ILE A 23 -10.18 29.47 -14.67
CA ILE A 23 -9.87 30.60 -15.58
C ILE A 23 -9.61 30.14 -17.01
N GLN A 24 -9.11 28.91 -17.20
CA GLN A 24 -8.74 28.35 -18.49
C GLN A 24 -9.81 28.59 -19.60
N PRO A 25 -11.10 28.25 -19.42
CA PRO A 25 -12.13 28.45 -20.45
C PRO A 25 -12.45 29.93 -20.74
N ILE A 26 -12.22 30.82 -19.79
CA ILE A 26 -12.39 32.27 -19.96
C ILE A 26 -11.25 32.84 -20.82
N ASN A 27 -10.01 32.40 -20.56
CA ASN A 27 -8.84 32.82 -21.33
C ASN A 27 -8.83 32.27 -22.76
N GLU A 28 -9.35 31.06 -22.96
CA GLU A 28 -9.48 30.42 -24.27
C GLU A 28 -10.67 30.96 -25.09
N GLY A 29 -11.51 31.82 -24.49
CA GLY A 29 -12.67 32.44 -25.14
C GLY A 29 -13.84 31.48 -25.37
N GLY A 30 -13.84 30.32 -24.69
CA GLY A 30 -14.88 29.29 -24.83
C GLY A 30 -16.15 29.59 -24.06
N VAL A 31 -16.04 30.30 -22.93
CA VAL A 31 -17.19 30.62 -22.04
C VAL A 31 -17.13 32.08 -21.59
N SER A 32 -18.29 32.74 -21.54
CA SER A 32 -18.44 34.11 -21.05
C SER A 32 -18.26 34.18 -19.52
N MET A 33 -17.69 35.28 -19.01
CA MET A 33 -17.54 35.50 -17.56
C MET A 33 -18.85 35.49 -16.77
N ASN A 34 -19.98 35.73 -17.43
CA ASN A 34 -21.30 35.78 -16.80
C ASN A 34 -22.05 34.44 -16.82
N ASP A 35 -21.56 33.44 -17.55
CA ASP A 35 -22.20 32.12 -17.65
C ASP A 35 -21.69 31.18 -16.56
N TYR A 36 -22.05 31.50 -15.31
CA TYR A 36 -21.61 30.76 -14.13
C TYR A 36 -22.00 29.27 -14.13
N SER A 37 -23.13 28.91 -14.75
CA SER A 37 -23.57 27.51 -14.85
C SER A 37 -22.63 26.68 -15.72
N LEU A 38 -22.25 27.19 -16.90
CA LEU A 38 -21.34 26.50 -17.82
C LEU A 38 -19.94 26.41 -17.22
N LEU A 39 -19.46 27.49 -16.60
CA LEU A 39 -18.17 27.49 -15.88
C LEU A 39 -18.16 26.46 -14.74
N PHE A 40 -19.27 26.31 -14.01
CA PHE A 40 -19.36 25.33 -12.94
C PHE A 40 -19.42 23.89 -13.49
N ASP A 41 -20.15 23.66 -14.58
CA ASP A 41 -20.23 22.34 -15.21
C ASP A 41 -18.87 21.87 -15.75
N GLU A 42 -18.05 22.77 -16.31
CA GLU A 42 -16.67 22.49 -16.71
C GLU A 42 -15.73 22.29 -15.51
N LEU A 43 -15.93 23.03 -14.42
CA LEU A 43 -15.12 22.91 -13.21
C LEU A 43 -15.38 21.62 -12.45
N LYS A 44 -16.63 21.15 -12.45
CA LYS A 44 -17.11 20.00 -11.68
C LYS A 44 -16.22 18.74 -11.80
N PRO A 45 -15.86 18.24 -13.00
CA PRO A 45 -15.00 17.05 -13.11
C PRO A 45 -13.58 17.28 -12.54
N HIS A 46 -13.03 18.48 -12.69
CA HIS A 46 -11.72 18.83 -12.12
C HIS A 46 -11.77 18.90 -10.59
N LEU A 47 -12.89 19.37 -10.05
CA LEU A 47 -13.14 19.45 -8.62
C LEU A 47 -13.30 18.05 -8.02
N GLU A 48 -14.13 17.19 -8.63
CA GLU A 48 -14.29 15.78 -8.21
C GLU A 48 -12.94 15.04 -8.27
N SER A 49 -12.18 15.20 -9.35
CA SER A 49 -10.84 14.62 -9.47
C SER A 49 -9.84 15.17 -8.44
N ALA A 50 -9.88 16.46 -8.13
CA ALA A 50 -9.00 17.07 -7.13
C ALA A 50 -9.33 16.58 -5.71
N LEU A 51 -10.61 16.41 -5.39
CA LEU A 51 -11.05 15.82 -4.12
C LEU A 51 -10.67 14.34 -4.05
N ASP A 52 -10.91 13.58 -5.12
CA ASP A 52 -10.50 12.18 -5.19
C ASP A 52 -9.00 12.04 -4.99
N ASN A 53 -8.18 12.92 -5.59
CA ASN A 53 -6.74 12.94 -5.36
C ASN A 53 -6.38 13.37 -3.94
N LEU A 54 -7.11 14.30 -3.31
CA LEU A 54 -6.82 14.76 -1.95
C LEU A 54 -7.09 13.65 -0.91
N TYR A 55 -8.21 12.94 -1.08
CA TYR A 55 -8.63 11.86 -0.18
C TYR A 55 -8.02 10.52 -0.53
N SER A 56 -7.59 10.33 -1.78
CA SER A 56 -6.68 9.26 -2.13
C SER A 56 -5.35 9.54 -1.46
N GLN A 57 -4.86 8.61 -0.65
CA GLN A 57 -3.49 8.65 -0.16
C GLN A 57 -2.55 8.54 -1.37
N ASN A 58 -2.25 9.66 -2.04
CA ASN A 58 -1.47 9.65 -3.27
C ASN A 58 -0.10 9.04 -3.00
N ILE A 59 0.19 8.02 -3.78
CA ILE A 59 1.32 7.09 -3.64
C ILE A 59 2.49 7.57 -4.49
N THR A 60 2.19 8.40 -5.49
CA THR A 60 3.11 9.11 -6.35
C THR A 60 4.28 9.71 -5.59
N PRO A 61 4.14 10.51 -4.50
CA PRO A 61 5.31 11.03 -3.81
C PRO A 61 6.22 9.93 -3.24
N LEU A 62 5.72 8.79 -2.71
CA LEU A 62 6.61 7.75 -2.18
C LEU A 62 7.35 6.97 -3.29
N ILE A 63 6.65 6.67 -4.40
CA ILE A 63 7.21 5.98 -5.56
C ILE A 63 8.14 6.91 -6.35
N GLU A 64 7.76 8.18 -6.51
CA GLU A 64 8.51 9.23 -7.21
C GLU A 64 9.71 9.74 -6.40
N ASN A 65 9.66 9.72 -5.06
CA ASN A 65 10.80 10.04 -4.19
C ASN A 65 11.93 8.98 -4.20
N GLN A 66 11.98 8.12 -5.23
CA GLN A 66 13.05 7.16 -5.51
C GLN A 66 13.48 6.29 -4.31
N ILE A 67 12.52 5.74 -3.55
CA ILE A 67 12.87 4.70 -2.58
C ILE A 67 13.42 3.47 -3.33
N PRO A 68 14.52 2.84 -2.88
CA PRO A 68 15.09 1.69 -3.55
C PRO A 68 14.09 0.54 -3.71
N THR A 69 14.16 -0.19 -4.83
CA THR A 69 13.23 -1.29 -5.15
C THR A 69 13.14 -2.34 -4.04
N TRP A 70 14.25 -2.73 -3.41
CA TRP A 70 14.25 -3.68 -2.29
C TRP A 70 13.43 -3.19 -1.09
N SER A 71 13.36 -1.88 -0.89
CA SER A 71 12.60 -1.30 0.21
C SER A 71 11.09 -1.34 -0.08
N LEU A 72 10.68 -1.31 -1.35
CA LEU A 72 9.29 -1.58 -1.76
C LEU A 72 8.90 -3.05 -1.48
N TYR A 73 9.81 -4.00 -1.74
CA TYR A 73 9.60 -5.39 -1.34
C TYR A 73 9.51 -5.56 0.19
N LEU A 74 10.26 -4.77 0.96
CA LEU A 74 10.15 -4.77 2.42
C LEU A 74 8.76 -4.30 2.89
N LEU A 75 8.14 -3.34 2.22
CA LEU A 75 6.75 -2.92 2.50
C LEU A 75 5.74 -4.03 2.20
N ILE A 76 5.91 -4.71 1.06
CA ILE A 76 5.07 -5.86 0.69
C ILE A 76 5.22 -6.97 1.75
N ALA A 77 6.45 -7.30 2.15
CA ALA A 77 6.71 -8.32 3.17
C ALA A 77 6.06 -7.98 4.52
N ALA A 78 6.17 -6.72 4.97
CA ALA A 78 5.56 -6.28 6.21
C ALA A 78 4.02 -6.31 6.17
N PHE A 79 3.43 -5.98 5.01
CA PHE A 79 1.99 -6.15 4.80
C PHE A 79 1.59 -7.62 4.87
N LEU A 80 2.26 -8.50 4.12
CA LEU A 80 2.00 -9.94 4.14
C LEU A 80 2.13 -10.51 5.56
N ALA A 81 3.17 -10.14 6.30
CA ALA A 81 3.34 -10.53 7.70
C ALA A 81 2.13 -10.06 8.55
N SER A 82 1.67 -8.82 8.37
CA SER A 82 0.59 -8.28 9.19
C SER A 82 -0.78 -8.95 8.95
N TYR A 83 -1.04 -9.48 7.75
CA TYR A 83 -2.34 -10.07 7.39
C TYR A 83 -2.35 -11.60 7.30
N ILE A 84 -1.19 -12.25 7.15
CA ILE A 84 -1.09 -13.71 7.11
C ILE A 84 -0.74 -14.22 8.51
N PRO A 85 -1.39 -15.25 9.03
CA PRO A 85 -1.00 -15.85 10.31
C PRO A 85 0.31 -16.63 10.19
N GLN A 86 1.14 -16.58 11.24
CA GLN A 86 2.48 -17.20 11.28
C GLN A 86 2.50 -18.71 10.94
N SER A 87 1.39 -19.42 11.20
CA SER A 87 1.25 -20.85 10.90
C SER A 87 1.33 -21.18 9.40
N LEU A 88 1.05 -20.21 8.53
CA LEU A 88 1.03 -20.38 7.08
C LEU A 88 2.35 -20.02 6.41
N ASP A 89 3.29 -19.41 7.12
CA ASP A 89 4.54 -18.92 6.53
C ASP A 89 5.33 -20.03 5.84
N LYS A 90 5.43 -21.20 6.47
CA LYS A 90 6.09 -22.37 5.88
C LYS A 90 5.40 -22.83 4.60
N ARG A 91 4.08 -22.72 4.48
CA ARG A 91 3.35 -23.16 3.29
C ARG A 91 3.55 -22.18 2.13
N LEU A 92 3.55 -20.88 2.42
CA LEU A 92 3.54 -19.80 1.43
C LEU A 92 4.94 -19.37 1.00
N PHE A 93 5.90 -19.32 1.92
CA PHE A 93 7.25 -18.77 1.71
C PHE A 93 8.35 -19.83 1.70
N SER A 94 8.02 -21.12 1.86
CA SER A 94 9.04 -22.16 1.66
C SER A 94 9.30 -22.41 0.18
N ARG A 95 10.59 -22.48 -0.17
CA ARG A 95 11.08 -22.80 -1.51
C ARG A 95 10.62 -24.16 -2.05
N GLU A 96 10.09 -25.03 -1.19
CA GLU A 96 9.50 -26.31 -1.60
C GLU A 96 8.19 -26.15 -2.39
N TYR A 97 7.50 -25.01 -2.28
CA TYR A 97 6.24 -24.79 -2.99
C TYR A 97 6.42 -24.75 -4.52
N GLU A 98 7.51 -24.16 -5.01
CA GLU A 98 7.80 -24.08 -6.45
C GLU A 98 8.10 -25.46 -7.06
N LYS A 99 8.82 -26.31 -6.32
CA LYS A 99 9.21 -27.66 -6.76
C LYS A 99 8.02 -28.64 -6.82
N ARG A 100 6.98 -28.43 -6.01
CA ARG A 100 5.76 -29.28 -5.99
C ARG A 100 4.81 -28.99 -7.15
N LYS A 101 4.95 -27.85 -7.85
CA LYS A 101 4.14 -27.50 -9.04
C LYS A 101 4.42 -28.43 -10.23
N HIS A 102 5.62 -29.00 -10.33
CA HIS A 102 5.99 -29.93 -11.40
C HIS A 102 5.69 -31.41 -11.11
N THR A 103 5.29 -31.78 -9.90
CA THR A 103 5.21 -33.20 -9.49
C THR A 103 3.83 -33.68 -9.04
N ARG A 104 2.80 -32.83 -8.93
CA ARG A 104 1.48 -33.26 -8.41
C ARG A 104 0.32 -33.04 -9.39
N LYS A 105 0.19 -33.95 -10.35
CA LYS A 105 -1.13 -34.46 -10.78
C LYS A 105 -1.54 -35.56 -9.77
N GLY A 106 -2.21 -35.20 -8.68
CA GLY A 106 -2.80 -36.21 -7.80
C GLY A 106 -3.01 -35.75 -6.36
N ARG A 107 -4.28 -35.85 -5.93
CA ARG A 107 -4.84 -35.62 -4.59
C ARG A 107 -4.94 -34.16 -4.13
N LYS A 108 -6.10 -33.56 -4.43
CA LYS A 108 -6.68 -32.49 -3.62
C LYS A 108 -7.01 -33.05 -2.23
N LYS A 109 -6.12 -32.83 -1.26
CA LYS A 109 -6.57 -32.73 0.14
C LYS A 109 -7.24 -31.37 0.25
N VAL A 110 -8.49 -31.36 0.70
CA VAL A 110 -9.21 -30.15 1.09
C VAL A 110 -8.37 -29.50 2.20
N SER A 111 -7.51 -28.55 1.84
CA SER A 111 -6.94 -27.63 2.80
C SER A 111 -8.11 -26.82 3.34
N ASN A 112 -8.13 -26.60 4.64
CA ASN A 112 -8.97 -25.59 5.23
C ASN A 112 -8.68 -24.30 4.47
N ALA A 113 -9.59 -23.94 3.56
CA ALA A 113 -9.56 -22.66 2.88
C ALA A 113 -9.34 -21.64 3.99
N LEU A 114 -8.31 -20.83 3.82
CA LEU A 114 -8.27 -19.56 4.51
C LEU A 114 -9.68 -18.98 4.32
N LYS A 115 -10.30 -18.53 5.40
CA LYS A 115 -11.45 -17.67 5.23
C LYS A 115 -10.82 -16.29 5.16
N PHE A 116 -10.72 -15.72 3.96
CA PHE A 116 -10.35 -14.31 3.72
C PHE A 116 -11.38 -13.33 4.30
N ASN A 117 -12.04 -13.71 5.39
CA ASN A 117 -12.81 -12.85 6.26
C ASN A 117 -11.91 -12.22 7.35
N GLU A 118 -10.63 -12.59 7.44
CA GLU A 118 -9.63 -11.92 8.29
C GLU A 118 -9.21 -10.53 7.77
N GLN A 119 -9.65 -10.12 6.58
CA GLN A 119 -9.52 -8.71 6.17
C GLN A 119 -10.34 -7.75 7.06
N PHE A 120 -11.33 -8.28 7.79
CA PHE A 120 -12.08 -7.55 8.82
C PHE A 120 -11.40 -7.61 10.20
N THR A 121 -10.37 -8.44 10.37
CA THR A 121 -9.46 -8.34 11.51
C THR A 121 -8.34 -7.38 11.11
N GLY A 122 -8.17 -6.28 11.85
CA GLY A 122 -7.15 -5.28 11.53
C GLY A 122 -5.73 -5.88 11.48
N PRO A 123 -4.76 -5.14 10.92
CA PRO A 123 -3.40 -5.63 10.73
C PRO A 123 -2.77 -6.10 12.05
N GLN A 124 -2.29 -7.35 12.06
CA GLN A 124 -1.69 -7.98 13.22
C GLN A 124 -0.24 -7.52 13.41
N ALA A 125 0.22 -7.47 14.66
CA ALA A 125 1.61 -7.21 14.96
C ALA A 125 2.47 -8.42 14.54
N SER A 126 3.60 -8.15 13.89
CA SER A 126 4.55 -9.16 13.45
C SER A 126 5.95 -8.85 13.97
N GLU A 127 6.67 -9.89 14.34
CA GLU A 127 8.08 -9.79 14.74
C GLU A 127 8.94 -9.36 13.55
N MET A 128 9.99 -8.58 13.84
CA MET A 128 10.95 -8.10 12.86
C MET A 128 11.56 -9.24 12.05
N GLU A 129 12.00 -10.30 12.74
CA GLU A 129 12.63 -11.48 12.12
C GLU A 129 11.71 -12.14 11.09
N ARG A 130 10.41 -12.22 11.40
CA ARG A 130 9.41 -12.75 10.47
C ARG A 130 9.27 -11.87 9.22
N ILE A 131 9.21 -10.54 9.39
CA ILE A 131 9.13 -9.60 8.26
C ILE A 131 10.35 -9.77 7.36
N PHE A 132 11.56 -9.85 7.94
CA PHE A 132 12.79 -10.01 7.18
C PHE A 132 12.92 -11.39 6.51
N ALA A 133 12.44 -12.45 7.16
CA ALA A 133 12.39 -13.79 6.55
C ALA A 133 11.46 -13.82 5.33
N ILE A 134 10.28 -13.20 5.43
CA ILE A 134 9.35 -13.06 4.30
C ILE A 134 9.98 -12.21 3.20
N PHE A 135 10.61 -11.08 3.56
CA PHE A 135 11.33 -10.22 2.61
C PHE A 135 12.38 -11.01 1.83
N GLN A 136 13.24 -11.78 2.51
CA GLN A 136 14.27 -12.59 1.85
C GLN A 136 13.68 -13.72 0.97
N SER A 137 12.47 -14.20 1.29
CA SER A 137 11.77 -15.17 0.44
C SER A 137 11.26 -14.56 -0.86
N ILE A 138 10.77 -13.32 -0.83
CA ILE A 138 10.13 -12.67 -1.98
C ILE A 138 11.10 -11.82 -2.81
N HIS A 139 12.16 -11.29 -2.21
CA HIS A 139 13.20 -10.49 -2.87
C HIS A 139 14.44 -11.35 -3.15
N GLN A 140 14.57 -11.87 -4.36
CA GLN A 140 15.62 -12.84 -4.73
C GLN A 140 16.77 -12.23 -5.55
N GLU A 141 16.68 -10.96 -5.94
CA GLU A 141 17.62 -10.34 -6.88
C GLU A 141 18.95 -9.94 -6.23
N SER A 142 18.94 -9.57 -4.95
CA SER A 142 20.13 -9.10 -4.24
C SER A 142 20.06 -9.34 -2.74
N VAL A 143 21.21 -9.66 -2.15
CA VAL A 143 21.34 -9.76 -0.69
C VAL A 143 21.44 -8.34 -0.13
N VAL A 144 20.43 -7.92 0.61
CA VAL A 144 20.44 -6.65 1.33
C VAL A 144 21.07 -6.86 2.71
N PRO A 145 22.12 -6.10 3.08
CA PRO A 145 22.71 -6.16 4.41
C PRO A 145 21.68 -5.91 5.52
N TYR A 146 21.77 -6.69 6.60
CA TYR A 146 20.86 -6.60 7.75
C TYR A 146 20.78 -5.17 8.34
N ILE A 147 21.90 -4.46 8.41
CA ILE A 147 21.95 -3.08 8.91
C ILE A 147 21.09 -2.11 8.09
N LEU A 148 21.01 -2.30 6.76
CA LEU A 148 20.18 -1.46 5.89
C LEU A 148 18.70 -1.77 6.11
N LEU A 149 18.35 -3.03 6.33
CA LEU A 149 16.97 -3.42 6.66
C LEU A 149 16.53 -2.80 7.99
N LEU A 150 17.40 -2.80 9.01
CA LEU A 150 17.13 -2.13 10.28
C LEU A 150 16.91 -0.63 10.10
N GLN A 151 17.85 0.07 9.44
CA GLN A 151 17.76 1.50 9.21
C GLN A 151 16.48 1.88 8.43
N GLN A 152 16.13 1.10 7.42
CA GLN A 152 14.93 1.34 6.63
C GLN A 152 13.65 1.11 7.45
N THR A 153 13.65 0.10 8.31
CA THR A 153 12.52 -0.16 9.22
C THR A 153 12.30 1.02 10.16
N GLU A 154 13.36 1.58 10.76
CA GLU A 154 13.24 2.79 11.58
C GLU A 154 12.74 3.99 10.76
N THR A 155 13.21 4.12 9.51
CA THR A 155 12.73 5.16 8.59
C THR A 155 11.22 5.02 8.31
N PHE A 156 10.73 3.79 8.14
CA PHE A 156 9.30 3.50 7.99
C PHE A 156 8.49 3.77 9.26
N VAL A 157 9.07 3.57 10.45
CA VAL A 157 8.43 3.97 11.71
C VAL A 157 8.36 5.50 11.82
N ALA A 158 9.43 6.21 11.52
CA ALA A 158 9.47 7.68 11.56
C ALA A 158 8.46 8.31 10.58
N SER A 159 8.26 7.70 9.42
CA SER A 159 7.27 8.11 8.40
C SER A 159 5.86 7.56 8.64
N ARG A 160 5.60 6.87 9.77
CA ARG A 160 4.30 6.27 10.16
C ARG A 160 3.76 5.19 9.22
N VAL A 161 4.58 4.72 8.29
CA VAL A 161 4.28 3.57 7.45
C VAL A 161 4.18 2.31 8.31
N PHE A 162 5.08 2.18 9.28
CA PHE A 162 5.03 1.16 10.33
C PHE A 162 4.67 1.79 11.67
N THR A 163 3.99 1.00 12.51
CA THR A 163 3.84 1.28 13.94
C THR A 163 4.60 0.23 14.73
N ARG A 164 5.56 0.68 15.56
CA ARG A 164 6.21 -0.20 16.54
C ARG A 164 5.21 -0.55 17.63
N THR A 165 5.01 -1.84 17.86
CA THR A 165 4.08 -2.35 18.90
C THR A 165 4.80 -2.74 20.19
N THR A 166 6.11 -2.98 20.15
CA THR A 166 6.92 -3.16 21.37
C THR A 166 7.40 -1.83 21.95
N PRO A 167 7.47 -1.70 23.29
CA PRO A 167 8.11 -0.55 23.93
C PRO A 167 9.57 -0.42 23.50
N VAL A 168 10.06 0.82 23.35
CA VAL A 168 11.43 1.13 22.89
C VAL A 168 12.50 0.50 23.80
N ASP A 169 12.19 0.33 25.09
CA ASP A 169 13.11 -0.20 26.09
C ASP A 169 13.36 -1.72 25.93
N ARG A 170 12.46 -2.43 25.24
CA ARG A 170 12.60 -3.88 24.97
C ARG A 170 13.24 -4.10 23.61
N LYS A 171 14.57 -4.18 23.59
CA LYS A 171 15.36 -4.42 22.37
C LYS A 171 15.39 -5.88 21.93
N ASP A 172 15.10 -6.82 22.84
CA ASP A 172 15.24 -8.25 22.60
C ASP A 172 14.25 -8.78 21.56
N VAL A 173 13.04 -8.23 21.52
CA VAL A 173 12.00 -8.59 20.54
C VAL A 173 11.35 -7.32 20.01
N GLN A 174 11.56 -7.04 18.72
CA GLN A 174 10.93 -5.92 18.04
C GLN A 174 9.74 -6.40 17.23
N SER A 175 8.58 -5.79 17.44
CA SER A 175 7.37 -6.07 16.66
C SER A 175 6.82 -4.80 16.03
N PHE A 176 6.31 -4.97 14.81
CA PHE A 176 5.77 -3.89 13.99
C PHE A 176 4.42 -4.29 13.41
N ARG A 177 3.62 -3.27 13.13
CA ARG A 177 2.38 -3.34 12.36
C ARG A 177 2.53 -2.50 11.10
N CYS A 178 2.13 -3.04 9.95
CA CYS A 178 2.06 -2.27 8.71
C CYS A 178 0.74 -1.48 8.66
N ASN A 179 0.82 -0.16 8.46
CA ASN A 179 -0.34 0.73 8.39
C ASN A 179 -0.84 0.98 6.96
N LEU A 180 -0.23 0.34 5.97
CA LEU A 180 -0.58 0.54 4.57
C LEU A 180 -1.85 -0.21 4.21
N SER A 181 -2.69 0.43 3.41
CA SER A 181 -3.91 -0.20 2.88
C SER A 181 -3.57 -1.25 1.81
N PHE A 182 -4.49 -2.18 1.59
CA PHE A 182 -4.30 -3.19 0.53
C PHE A 182 -4.19 -2.55 -0.86
N ASN A 183 -4.98 -1.51 -1.15
CA ASN A 183 -4.90 -0.78 -2.41
C ASN A 183 -3.51 -0.18 -2.63
N TYR A 184 -2.90 0.33 -1.56
CA TYR A 184 -1.55 0.88 -1.59
C TYR A 184 -0.51 -0.18 -1.96
N ILE A 185 -0.54 -1.31 -1.26
CA ILE A 185 0.39 -2.41 -1.52
C ILE A 185 0.16 -3.03 -2.89
N LYS A 186 -1.08 -3.09 -3.38
CA LYS A 186 -1.42 -3.57 -4.72
C LYS A 186 -0.79 -2.69 -5.81
N GLN A 187 -0.73 -1.38 -5.62
CA GLN A 187 -0.04 -0.48 -6.55
C GLN A 187 1.47 -0.70 -6.54
N ILE A 188 2.08 -0.79 -5.35
CA ILE A 188 3.51 -1.10 -5.22
C ILE A 188 3.83 -2.44 -5.89
N SER A 189 3.00 -3.46 -5.64
CA SER A 189 3.17 -4.80 -6.21
C SER A 189 3.16 -4.76 -7.75
N ARG A 190 2.27 -3.96 -8.36
CA ARG A 190 2.28 -3.74 -9.82
C ARG A 190 3.55 -3.04 -10.29
N PHE A 191 4.03 -2.04 -9.57
CA PHE A 191 5.25 -1.30 -9.91
C PHE A 191 6.48 -2.20 -9.93
N VAL A 192 6.61 -3.11 -8.96
CA VAL A 192 7.73 -4.07 -8.89
C VAL A 192 7.46 -5.40 -9.60
N ASN A 193 6.35 -5.52 -10.36
CA ASN A 193 5.91 -6.76 -11.03
C ASN A 193 5.77 -7.98 -10.10
N PHE A 194 5.33 -7.77 -8.87
CA PHE A 194 5.07 -8.80 -7.88
C PHE A 194 3.57 -9.17 -7.82
N ASP A 195 3.26 -10.47 -7.86
CA ASP A 195 1.89 -10.95 -7.73
C ASP A 195 1.52 -11.21 -6.27
N ILE A 196 0.99 -10.18 -5.60
CA ILE A 196 0.57 -10.27 -4.20
C ILE A 196 -0.69 -11.12 -4.00
N LEU A 197 -1.59 -11.17 -4.98
CA LEU A 197 -2.87 -11.88 -4.86
C LEU A 197 -2.65 -13.38 -4.63
N ARG A 198 -1.61 -13.93 -5.25
CA ARG A 198 -1.17 -15.31 -5.03
C ARG A 198 -0.97 -15.70 -3.55
N TYR A 199 -0.59 -14.76 -2.70
CA TYR A 199 -0.35 -15.02 -1.27
C TYR A 199 -1.58 -14.80 -0.41
N LEU A 200 -2.58 -14.12 -0.95
CA LEU A 200 -3.78 -13.69 -0.25
C LEU A 200 -5.02 -14.50 -0.66
N ASP A 201 -5.00 -15.15 -1.83
CA ASP A 201 -6.14 -15.96 -2.29
C ASP A 201 -6.33 -17.25 -1.47
N ASP A 202 -7.56 -17.44 -1.00
CA ASP A 202 -8.01 -18.57 -0.18
C ASP A 202 -7.97 -19.94 -0.86
N THR A 203 -7.84 -19.96 -2.19
CA THR A 203 -8.10 -21.15 -3.01
C THR A 203 -6.91 -22.12 -3.16
N LEU A 204 -5.85 -21.96 -2.35
CA LEU A 204 -4.65 -22.84 -2.35
C LEU A 204 -4.62 -23.92 -1.26
#